data_AF-A0A1A8N4L4-F1
#
_entry.id   AF-A0A1A8N4L4-F1
#
_cell.length_a   1.000
_cell.length_b   1.000
_cell.length_c   1.000
_cell.angle_alpha   90.00
_cell.angle_beta   90.00
_cell.angle_gamma   90.00
#
_symmetry.space_group_name_H-M   'P 1'
#
loop_
_entity.id
_entity.type
_entity.pdbx_description
1 polymer ?
#
loop_
_entity_poly.entity_id
_entity_poly.type
_entity_poly.pdbx_seq_one_letter_code
_entity_poly.pdbx_strand_id
1 'polypeptide(L)'
;LNFTDIASYDVMVDSNPFLRCTCSIETGQRKFNTCYTAGVSLLRSGQKISIRIAHEYTLINMTNHTTFLGSVRLGEAPSAGQNG
;
A
#
# COMPACT_ATOMS: atom_id res chain seq x y z
N LEU A 1 -16.46 -23.69 -8.51
CA LEU A 1 -15.86 -23.44 -7.19
C LEU A 1 -14.79 -22.38 -7.36
N ASN A 2 -14.96 -21.20 -6.76
CA ASN A 2 -13.89 -20.22 -6.61
C ASN A 2 -13.15 -20.59 -5.33
N PHE A 3 -11.89 -21.01 -5.45
CA PHE A 3 -11.11 -21.57 -4.35
C PHE A 3 -10.22 -20.54 -3.64
N THR A 4 -10.30 -19.27 -4.06
CA THR A 4 -9.38 -18.22 -3.62
C THR A 4 -10.13 -16.94 -3.36
N ASP A 5 -10.13 -16.50 -2.11
CA ASP A 5 -10.46 -15.13 -1.74
C ASP A 5 -9.22 -14.25 -1.93
N ILE A 6 -9.41 -12.96 -2.19
CA ILE A 6 -8.31 -12.03 -2.43
C ILE A 6 -8.36 -10.93 -1.38
N ALA A 7 -7.26 -10.69 -0.68
CA ALA A 7 -7.07 -9.48 0.11
C ALA A 7 -6.13 -8.54 -0.66
N SER A 8 -6.49 -7.26 -0.72
CA SER A 8 -5.68 -6.25 -1.37
C SER A 8 -5.85 -4.89 -0.71
N TYR A 9 -4.79 -4.09 -0.75
CA TYR A 9 -4.83 -2.67 -0.42
C TYR A 9 -4.02 -1.86 -1.43
N ASP A 10 -4.44 -0.61 -1.59
CA ASP A 10 -3.72 0.42 -2.34
C ASP A 10 -3.00 1.36 -1.39
N VAL A 11 -1.76 1.73 -1.72
CA VAL A 11 -1.12 2.95 -1.23
C VAL A 11 -1.53 4.07 -2.16
N MET A 12 -2.21 5.06 -1.62
CA MET A 12 -2.77 6.21 -2.36
C MET A 12 -1.89 7.44 -2.14
N VAL A 13 -1.71 8.23 -3.19
CA VAL A 13 -1.26 9.63 -3.10
C VAL A 13 -2.42 10.52 -3.52
N ASP A 14 -2.93 11.29 -2.57
CA ASP A 14 -4.22 11.95 -2.64
C ASP A 14 -5.32 10.92 -3.02
N SER A 15 -5.95 11.07 -4.17
CA SER A 15 -6.97 10.15 -4.69
C SER A 15 -6.44 9.14 -5.70
N ASN A 16 -5.14 9.17 -6.01
CA ASN A 16 -4.54 8.34 -7.06
C ASN A 16 -3.83 7.12 -6.48
N PRO A 17 -4.07 5.90 -6.99
CA PRO A 17 -3.33 4.72 -6.57
C PRO A 17 -1.87 4.82 -7.02
N PHE A 18 -0.94 4.58 -6.11
CA PHE A 18 0.51 4.57 -6.37
C PHE A 18 1.08 3.15 -6.34
N LEU A 19 0.81 2.39 -5.26
CA LEU A 19 1.22 0.99 -5.13
C LEU A 19 0.01 0.13 -4.78
N ARG A 20 0.07 -1.16 -5.12
CA ARG A 20 -0.90 -2.17 -4.68
C ARG A 20 -0.18 -3.37 -4.10
N CYS A 21 -0.75 -3.93 -3.05
CA CYS A 21 -0.38 -5.24 -2.54
C CYS A 21 -1.61 -6.16 -2.67
N THR A 22 -1.42 -7.38 -3.18
CA THR A 22 -2.49 -8.37 -3.36
C THR A 22 -2.00 -9.72 -2.86
N CYS A 23 -2.73 -10.33 -1.94
CA CYS A 23 -2.50 -11.68 -1.45
C CYS A 23 -3.70 -12.58 -1.73
N SER A 24 -3.42 -13.79 -2.17
CA SER A 24 -4.40 -14.89 -2.22
C SER A 24 -4.64 -15.44 -0.82
N ILE A 25 -5.90 -15.69 -0.50
CA ILE A 25 -6.35 -16.32 0.74
C ILE A 25 -7.13 -17.58 0.36
N GLU A 26 -6.82 -18.69 1.03
CA GLU A 26 -7.56 -19.93 0.84
C GLU A 26 -8.96 -19.80 1.46
N THR A 27 -9.99 -19.97 0.64
CA THR A 27 -11.39 -19.77 1.04
C THR A 27 -11.77 -20.69 2.22
N GLY A 28 -12.45 -20.14 3.23
CA GLY A 28 -12.93 -20.90 4.39
C GLY A 28 -11.88 -21.19 5.47
N GLN A 29 -10.63 -20.76 5.29
CA GLN A 29 -9.58 -20.82 6.31
C GLN A 29 -9.17 -19.42 6.76
N ARG A 30 -9.14 -19.18 8.07
CA ARG A 30 -8.62 -17.94 8.63
C ARG A 30 -7.09 -17.99 8.62
N LYS A 31 -6.46 -17.56 7.52
CA LYS A 31 -5.00 -17.43 7.42
C LYS A 31 -4.54 -16.00 7.72
N PHE A 32 -3.49 -15.88 8.52
CA PHE A 32 -2.80 -14.62 8.73
C PHE A 32 -1.73 -14.45 7.66
N ASN A 33 -1.86 -13.40 6.85
CA ASN A 33 -0.89 -13.02 5.83
C ASN A 33 -0.47 -11.57 6.05
N THR A 34 0.83 -11.31 6.03
CA THR A 34 1.37 -9.95 5.92
C THR A 34 1.61 -9.65 4.43
N CYS A 35 1.01 -8.58 3.92
CA CYS A 35 1.23 -8.11 2.54
C CYS A 35 2.05 -6.82 2.60
N TYR A 36 3.34 -6.89 2.25
CA TYR A 36 4.24 -5.75 2.27
C TYR A 36 4.51 -5.23 0.84
N THR A 37 4.45 -3.92 0.65
CA THR A 37 4.85 -3.25 -0.59
C THR A 37 5.58 -1.94 -0.26
N ALA A 38 6.47 -1.51 -1.15
CA ALA A 38 7.25 -0.27 -1.00
C ALA A 38 7.63 0.30 -2.37
N GLY A 39 7.88 1.61 -2.42
CA GLY A 39 8.27 2.30 -3.64
C GLY A 39 8.69 3.73 -3.38
N VAL A 40 9.24 4.38 -4.41
CA VAL A 40 9.70 5.77 -4.38
C VAL A 40 8.82 6.61 -5.28
N SER A 41 8.41 7.79 -4.81
CA SER A 41 7.67 8.77 -5.60
C SER A 41 8.09 10.18 -5.21
N LEU A 42 7.98 11.11 -6.17
CA LEU A 42 8.09 12.54 -5.90
C LEU A 42 6.79 13.02 -5.29
N LEU A 43 6.89 13.70 -4.15
CA LEU A 43 5.75 14.29 -3.46
C LEU A 43 5.90 15.81 -3.39
N ARG A 44 4.78 16.51 -3.57
CA ARG A 44 4.68 17.94 -3.34
C ARG A 44 4.13 18.20 -1.94
N SER A 45 4.45 19.37 -1.40
CA SER A 45 3.87 19.83 -0.14
C SER A 45 2.34 19.79 -0.21
N GLY A 46 1.71 19.30 0.87
CA GLY A 46 0.26 19.19 1.00
C GLY A 46 -0.35 17.89 0.47
N GLN A 47 0.39 17.07 -0.29
CA GLN A 47 -0.11 15.77 -0.73
C GLN A 47 -0.22 14.79 0.43
N LYS A 48 -1.24 13.94 0.39
CA LYS A 48 -1.54 12.96 1.46
C LYS A 48 -1.28 11.54 0.99
N ILE A 49 -0.56 10.77 1.79
CA ILE A 49 -0.44 9.33 1.61
C ILE A 49 -1.51 8.66 2.46
N SER A 50 -2.28 7.73 1.89
CA SER A 50 -3.26 6.93 2.64
C SER A 50 -3.26 5.47 2.19
N ILE A 51 -3.78 4.58 3.04
CA ILE A 51 -3.98 3.16 2.70
C ILE A 51 -5.47 2.94 2.47
N ARG A 52 -5.82 2.37 1.32
CA ARG A 52 -7.19 2.01 0.99
C ARG A 52 -7.33 0.50 0.85
N ILE A 53 -8.11 -0.12 1.73
CA ILE A 53 -8.43 -1.54 1.66
C ILE A 53 -9.44 -1.77 0.54
N ALA A 54 -9.14 -2.70 -0.38
CA ALA A 54 -9.93 -2.88 -1.60
C ALA A 54 -11.26 -3.62 -1.35
N HIS A 55 -11.34 -4.46 -0.32
CA HIS A 55 -12.52 -5.29 -0.02
C HIS A 55 -13.07 -4.95 1.37
N GLU A 56 -14.35 -4.58 1.41
CA GLU A 56 -15.05 -4.02 2.59
C GLU A 56 -14.96 -4.89 3.84
N TYR A 57 -15.00 -6.21 3.68
CA TYR A 57 -15.01 -7.17 4.79
C TYR A 57 -13.63 -7.77 5.13
N THR A 58 -12.55 -7.13 4.68
CA THR A 58 -11.19 -7.59 5.02
C THR A 58 -10.93 -7.40 6.51
N LEU A 59 -10.67 -8.50 7.23
CA LEU A 59 -10.27 -8.45 8.64
C LEU A 59 -8.76 -8.22 8.74
N ILE A 60 -8.36 -7.16 9.45
CA ILE A 60 -6.95 -6.76 9.58
C ILE A 60 -6.52 -6.84 11.03
N ASN A 61 -5.36 -7.44 11.27
CA ASN A 61 -4.73 -7.43 12.58
C ASN A 61 -3.83 -6.19 12.73
N MET A 62 -4.23 -5.25 13.58
CA MET A 62 -3.58 -3.94 13.75
C MET A 62 -2.44 -3.92 14.77
N THR A 63 -1.80 -5.06 15.09
CA THR A 63 -0.63 -5.04 15.97
C THR A 63 0.56 -4.34 15.31
N ASN A 64 1.35 -3.63 16.12
CA ASN A 64 2.43 -2.75 15.65
C ASN A 64 3.51 -3.44 14.79
N HIS A 65 3.72 -4.73 14.97
CA HIS A 65 4.71 -5.53 14.24
C HIS A 65 4.15 -6.22 13.01
N THR A 66 2.83 -6.14 12.74
CA THR A 66 2.19 -6.76 11.56
C THR A 66 1.53 -5.75 10.62
N THR A 67 1.15 -4.57 11.10
CA THR A 67 0.53 -3.52 10.28
C THR A 67 1.11 -2.17 10.63
N PHE A 68 1.82 -1.60 9.67
CA PHE A 68 2.55 -0.34 9.81
C PHE A 68 2.60 0.39 8.46
N LEU A 69 2.82 1.71 8.53
CA LEU A 69 3.06 2.58 7.38
C LEU A 69 4.25 3.48 7.74
N GLY A 70 5.21 3.58 6.82
CA GLY A 70 6.40 4.42 7.00
C GLY A 70 6.79 5.11 5.71
N SER A 71 7.54 6.21 5.84
CA SER A 71 8.08 6.97 4.72
C SER A 71 9.44 7.54 5.07
N VAL A 72 10.31 7.68 4.07
CA VAL A 72 11.63 8.31 4.21
C VAL A 72 11.79 9.35 3.11
N ARG A 73 12.16 10.58 3.48
CA ARG A 73 12.53 11.62 2.51
C ARG A 73 13.97 11.40 2.08
N LEU A 74 14.16 10.95 0.83
CA LEU A 74 15.49 10.66 0.29
C LEU A 74 16.32 11.93 0.01
N GLY A 75 15.66 13.05 -0.32
CA GLY A 75 16.33 14.30 -0.64
C GLY A 75 15.38 15.32 -1.28
N GLU A 76 15.96 16.34 -1.90
CA GLU A 76 15.20 17.27 -2.76
C GLU A 76 14.77 16.58 -4.06
N ALA A 77 13.61 16.98 -4.57
CA ALA A 77 13.17 16.55 -5.89
C ALA A 77 14.12 17.15 -6.96
N PRO A 78 14.45 16.41 -8.03
CA PRO A 78 15.22 16.97 -9.14
C PRO A 78 14.50 18.21 -9.70
N SER A 79 15.23 19.31 -9.86
CA SER A 79 14.76 20.46 -10.62
C SER A 79 14.47 20.02 -12.05
N ALA A 80 13.30 20.36 -12.59
CA ALA A 80 12.99 20.12 -13.99
C ALA A 80 13.95 20.97 -14.86
N GLY A 81 15.09 20.38 -15.25
CA GLY A 81 16.12 21.02 -16.06
C GLY A 81 17.52 20.87 -15.50
N GLN A 82 18.11 19.68 -15.67
CA GLN A 82 19.57 19.48 -15.69
C GLN A 82 19.91 18.22 -16.49
N ASN A 83 19.41 18.16 -17.73
CA ASN A 83 20.11 17.45 -18.79
C ASN A 83 20.87 18.54 -19.57
N GLY A 84 22.10 18.81 -19.14
CA GLY A 84 23.10 19.52 -19.94
C GLY A 84 23.97 18.50 -20.66
#